data_AF-A0AAD7N7B0-F1
#
_entry.id   AF-A0AAD7N7B0-F1
#
_cell.length_a   1.000
_cell.length_b   1.000
_cell.length_c   1.000
_cell.angle_alpha   90.00
_cell.angle_beta   90.00
_cell.angle_gamma   90.00
#
_symmetry.space_group_name_H-M   'P 1'
#
loop_
_entity.id
_entity.type
_entity.pdbx_description
1 polymer ?
#
loop_
_entity_poly.entity_id
_entity_poly.type
_entity_poly.pdbx_seq_one_letter_code
_entity_poly.pdbx_strand_id
1 'polypeptide(L)'
;MGSLYFLELWGSDEEGGGDNPRTINAKSRLYSPYGLGGSVEFSYDYHYRQFRANERFSTFVAMTRGIGECNPKDPAYCSTTEKNKNGRRKPSEGSIKIFDMNGAKISGTTAKNYEDIEESLFGSTGWLSPLKLFHLACAAGTVMLYHENNAGTVAKAGLDKFKFFQGESDGKGKVQEDIRLLADLEKKEDEPVCVPSRLLLLAKQSG
;
A
#
# COMPACT_ATOMS: atom_id res chain seq x y z
N MET A 1 -4.62 -1.68 20.31
CA MET A 1 -4.20 -2.96 19.68
C MET A 1 -4.91 -3.05 18.35
N GLY A 2 -4.21 -2.95 17.23
CA GLY A 2 -4.77 -3.23 15.90
C GLY A 2 -4.53 -4.69 15.53
N SER A 3 -5.46 -5.29 14.82
CA SER A 3 -5.38 -6.70 14.40
C SER A 3 -5.67 -6.83 12.91
N LEU A 4 -4.75 -7.47 12.20
CA LEU A 4 -4.88 -7.82 10.78
C LEU A 4 -5.31 -9.28 10.66
N TYR A 5 -6.34 -9.54 9.85
CA TYR A 5 -6.86 -10.87 9.59
C TYR A 5 -6.80 -11.18 8.10
N PHE A 6 -6.35 -12.38 7.77
CA PHE A 6 -6.48 -12.93 6.43
C PHE A 6 -7.87 -13.54 6.26
N LEU A 7 -8.58 -13.13 5.20
CA LEU A 7 -9.90 -13.64 4.86
C LEU A 7 -9.83 -14.72 3.77
N GLU A 8 -9.02 -14.47 2.74
CA GLU A 8 -8.80 -15.38 1.62
C GLU A 8 -7.36 -15.16 1.13
N LEU A 9 -6.59 -16.23 0.95
CA LEU A 9 -5.30 -16.15 0.28
C LEU A 9 -5.20 -17.31 -0.70
N TRP A 10 -5.00 -16.97 -1.96
CA TRP A 10 -4.78 -17.93 -3.02
C TRP A 10 -3.68 -17.41 -3.94
N GLY A 11 -2.80 -18.29 -4.39
CA GLY A 11 -1.74 -17.96 -5.32
C GLY A 11 -1.44 -19.12 -6.25
N SER A 12 -0.79 -18.80 -7.36
CA SER A 12 -0.30 -19.80 -8.30
C SER A 12 1.01 -19.31 -8.90
N ASP A 13 1.98 -20.21 -8.96
CA ASP A 13 3.23 -20.03 -9.68
C ASP A 13 3.11 -20.69 -11.06
N GLU A 14 3.82 -20.18 -12.05
CA GLU A 14 4.23 -20.98 -13.20
C GLU A 14 5.72 -21.28 -13.04
N GLU A 15 6.15 -22.46 -13.49
CA GLU A 15 7.56 -22.93 -13.46
C GLU A 15 8.07 -23.59 -12.16
N GLY A 16 7.21 -24.30 -11.42
CA GLY A 16 7.68 -25.32 -10.47
C GLY A 16 8.13 -24.82 -9.08
N GLY A 17 7.70 -23.61 -8.70
CA GLY A 17 7.91 -23.03 -7.38
C GLY A 17 9.09 -22.05 -7.37
N GLY A 18 8.84 -20.81 -6.93
CA GLY A 18 9.86 -19.77 -6.81
C GLY A 18 9.30 -18.45 -6.28
N ASP A 19 10.20 -17.48 -6.05
CA ASP A 19 9.90 -16.17 -5.44
C ASP A 19 9.26 -15.16 -6.43
N ASN A 20 8.39 -15.61 -7.33
CA ASN A 20 7.70 -14.72 -8.28
C ASN A 20 6.36 -15.33 -8.72
N PRO A 21 5.31 -15.18 -7.90
CA PRO A 21 4.03 -15.79 -8.17
C PRO A 21 3.42 -15.21 -9.44
N ARG A 22 2.82 -16.09 -10.24
CA ARG A 22 2.11 -15.68 -11.46
C ARG A 22 0.81 -14.96 -11.12
N THR A 23 0.09 -15.47 -10.13
CA THR A 23 -1.20 -14.92 -9.70
C THR A 23 -1.26 -14.86 -8.19
N ILE A 24 -1.79 -13.78 -7.63
CA ILE A 24 -2.11 -13.65 -6.20
C ILE A 24 -3.53 -13.10 -6.08
N ASN A 25 -4.34 -13.74 -5.26
CA ASN A 25 -5.61 -13.23 -4.78
C ASN A 25 -5.55 -13.21 -3.25
N ALA A 26 -5.42 -12.02 -2.68
CA ALA A 26 -5.37 -11.82 -1.24
C ALA A 26 -6.53 -10.94 -0.80
N LYS A 27 -7.23 -11.37 0.25
CA LYS A 27 -8.23 -10.59 0.96
C LYS A 27 -7.89 -10.55 2.43
N SER A 28 -7.95 -9.35 3.00
CA SER A 28 -7.62 -9.13 4.40
C SER A 28 -8.55 -8.11 5.02
N ARG A 29 -8.59 -8.08 6.36
CA ARG A 29 -9.33 -7.10 7.15
C ARG A 29 -8.43 -6.54 8.24
N LEU A 30 -8.28 -5.23 8.26
CA LEU A 30 -7.59 -4.50 9.32
C LEU A 30 -8.62 -3.84 10.24
N TYR A 31 -8.62 -4.20 11.51
CA TYR A 31 -9.48 -3.55 12.51
C TYR A 31 -8.84 -2.28 13.06
N SER A 32 -9.68 -1.31 13.43
CA SER A 32 -9.26 -0.08 14.11
C SER A 32 -8.44 -0.42 15.36
N PRO A 33 -7.21 0.13 15.50
CA PRO A 33 -6.37 -0.12 16.65
C PRO A 33 -6.86 0.51 17.95
N TYR A 34 -7.82 1.44 17.86
CA TYR A 34 -8.36 2.20 18.98
C TYR A 34 -9.73 1.69 19.46
N GLY A 35 -10.20 0.56 18.95
CA GLY A 35 -11.45 -0.05 19.41
C GLY A 35 -12.70 0.73 18.98
N LEU A 36 -12.63 1.49 17.88
CA LEU A 36 -13.74 2.28 17.34
C LEU A 36 -14.87 1.43 16.74
N GLY A 37 -14.70 0.10 16.70
CA GLY A 37 -15.59 -0.79 15.95
C GLY A 37 -15.49 -0.63 14.44
N GLY A 38 -14.53 0.15 13.93
CA GLY A 38 -14.24 0.26 12.50
C GLY A 38 -13.30 -0.84 12.01
N SER A 39 -13.42 -1.18 10.73
CA SER A 39 -12.41 -1.96 10.02
C SER A 39 -12.31 -1.54 8.56
N VAL A 40 -11.24 -1.96 7.91
CA VAL A 40 -11.03 -1.78 6.47
C VAL A 40 -10.72 -3.14 5.89
N GLU A 41 -11.54 -3.56 4.93
CA GLU A 41 -11.31 -4.75 4.15
C GLU A 41 -10.53 -4.41 2.89
N PHE A 42 -9.64 -5.30 2.50
CA PHE A 42 -8.80 -5.15 1.33
C PHE A 42 -8.99 -6.36 0.41
N SER A 43 -8.96 -6.14 -0.90
CA SER A 43 -8.84 -7.20 -1.90
C SER A 43 -7.78 -6.80 -2.92
N TYR A 44 -6.78 -7.65 -3.04
CA TYR A 44 -5.67 -7.55 -3.96
C TYR A 44 -5.72 -8.72 -4.94
N ASP A 45 -5.85 -8.40 -6.22
CA ASP A 45 -5.83 -9.35 -7.32
C ASP A 45 -4.68 -8.97 -8.25
N TYR A 46 -3.70 -9.84 -8.39
CA TYR A 46 -2.50 -9.66 -9.20
C TYR A 46 -2.36 -10.82 -10.17
N HIS A 47 -2.04 -10.50 -11.42
CA HIS A 47 -1.66 -11.49 -12.43
C HIS A 47 -0.62 -10.93 -13.39
N TYR A 48 0.38 -11.75 -13.69
CA TYR A 48 1.44 -11.39 -14.62
C TYR A 48 1.88 -12.57 -15.48
N ARG A 49 1.73 -12.43 -16.80
CA ARG A 49 2.22 -13.40 -17.79
C ARG A 49 2.93 -12.69 -18.95
N GLN A 50 4.26 -12.75 -18.93
CA GLN A 50 5.10 -12.09 -19.94
C GLN A 50 5.34 -12.95 -21.20
N PHE A 51 5.42 -14.27 -21.08
CA PHE A 51 6.01 -15.11 -22.13
C PHE A 51 5.12 -15.36 -23.37
N ARG A 52 3.79 -15.17 -23.30
CA ARG A 52 2.90 -15.51 -24.44
C ARG A 52 1.74 -14.57 -24.73
N ALA A 53 1.29 -13.78 -23.76
CA ALA A 53 0.01 -13.05 -23.91
C ALA A 53 0.05 -11.59 -23.43
N ASN A 54 1.18 -11.10 -22.90
CA ASN A 54 1.29 -9.78 -22.26
C ASN A 54 0.11 -9.49 -21.30
N GLU A 55 -0.33 -10.52 -20.58
CA GLU A 55 -1.46 -10.47 -19.66
C GLU A 55 -0.93 -9.95 -18.34
N ARG A 56 -1.08 -8.65 -18.11
CA ARG A 56 -0.69 -8.02 -16.86
C ARG A 56 -1.86 -7.24 -16.30
N PHE A 57 -2.35 -7.65 -15.15
CA PHE A 57 -3.33 -6.88 -14.42
C PHE A 57 -3.04 -6.90 -12.93
N SER A 58 -3.38 -5.81 -12.26
CA SER A 58 -3.32 -5.76 -10.81
C SER A 58 -4.33 -4.77 -10.28
N THR A 59 -5.31 -5.25 -9.52
CA THR A 59 -6.34 -4.43 -8.91
C THR A 59 -6.20 -4.50 -7.40
N PHE A 60 -6.17 -3.34 -6.75
CA PHE A 60 -6.18 -3.24 -5.30
C PHE A 60 -7.30 -2.32 -4.85
N VAL A 61 -8.23 -2.86 -4.07
CA VAL A 61 -9.42 -2.17 -3.57
C VAL A 61 -9.51 -2.28 -2.06
N ALA A 62 -10.07 -1.25 -1.44
CA ALA A 62 -10.37 -1.18 -0.02
C ALA A 62 -11.87 -0.88 0.19
N MET A 63 -12.42 -1.29 1.32
CA MET A 63 -13.78 -0.92 1.73
C MET A 63 -13.82 -0.75 3.24
N THR A 64 -14.31 0.40 3.70
CA THR A 64 -14.52 0.67 5.12
C THR A 64 -15.74 -0.09 5.61
N ARG A 65 -15.71 -0.52 6.88
CA ARG A 65 -16.77 -1.31 7.50
C ARG A 65 -17.00 -0.89 8.94
N GLY A 66 -18.27 -0.75 9.32
CA GLY A 66 -18.68 -0.67 10.71
C GLY A 66 -18.80 -2.06 11.37
N ILE A 67 -18.73 -2.12 12.69
CA ILE A 67 -18.82 -3.37 13.45
C ILE A 67 -20.12 -4.15 13.18
N GLY A 68 -21.22 -3.43 12.96
CA GLY A 68 -22.53 -4.02 12.64
C GLY A 68 -22.61 -4.60 11.24
N GLU A 69 -21.65 -4.29 10.37
CA GLU A 69 -21.62 -4.80 9.00
C GLU A 69 -20.79 -6.09 8.91
N CYS A 70 -19.95 -6.41 9.90
CA CYS A 70 -19.23 -7.68 9.93
C CYS A 70 -20.23 -8.85 9.99
N ASN A 71 -20.11 -9.84 9.10
CA ASN A 71 -20.98 -11.01 9.11
C ASN A 71 -20.47 -12.03 10.15
N PRO A 72 -21.13 -12.20 11.31
CA PRO A 72 -20.65 -13.13 12.34
C PRO A 72 -20.80 -14.60 11.92
N LYS A 73 -21.66 -14.89 10.94
CA LYS A 73 -21.90 -16.25 10.43
C LYS A 73 -20.88 -16.66 9.36
N ASP A 74 -20.25 -15.69 8.72
CA ASP A 74 -19.18 -15.90 7.75
C ASP A 74 -18.06 -14.87 8.01
N PRO A 75 -17.16 -15.12 8.97
CA PRO A 75 -16.10 -14.19 9.33
C PRO A 75 -15.11 -13.91 8.19
N ALA A 76 -15.01 -14.84 7.23
CA ALA A 76 -14.15 -14.76 6.05
C ALA A 76 -14.81 -13.99 4.88
N TYR A 77 -16.09 -13.65 4.99
CA TYR A 77 -16.77 -12.83 4.00
C TYR A 77 -16.04 -11.51 3.80
N CYS A 78 -15.86 -11.11 2.55
CA CYS A 78 -15.26 -9.84 2.17
C CYS A 78 -16.13 -9.16 1.11
N SER A 79 -16.54 -7.93 1.39
CA SER A 79 -17.46 -7.16 0.56
C SER A 79 -16.77 -6.28 -0.48
N THR A 80 -15.45 -6.22 -0.49
CA THR A 80 -14.67 -5.36 -1.41
C THR A 80 -14.92 -5.66 -2.89
N THR A 81 -15.29 -6.91 -3.21
CA THR A 81 -15.57 -7.35 -4.57
C THR A 81 -16.86 -8.16 -4.65
N GLU A 82 -17.58 -8.02 -5.76
CA GLU A 82 -18.80 -8.75 -6.07
C GLU A 82 -18.71 -9.44 -7.44
N LYS A 83 -19.46 -10.52 -7.62
CA LYS A 83 -19.57 -11.19 -8.92
C LYS A 83 -20.62 -10.46 -9.77
N ASN A 84 -20.23 -10.06 -10.98
CA ASN A 84 -21.20 -9.54 -11.95
C ASN A 84 -22.04 -10.66 -12.57
N LYS A 85 -23.01 -10.30 -13.42
CA LYS A 85 -23.88 -11.24 -14.16
C LYS A 85 -23.13 -12.30 -14.98
N ASN A 86 -21.86 -12.07 -15.30
CA ASN A 86 -21.01 -12.99 -16.06
C ASN A 86 -20.06 -13.79 -15.15
N GLY A 87 -20.25 -13.75 -13.83
CA GLY A 87 -19.42 -14.43 -12.84
C GLY A 87 -18.03 -13.80 -12.61
N ARG A 88 -17.72 -12.66 -13.24
CA ARG A 88 -16.42 -11.97 -13.05
C ARG A 88 -16.46 -11.14 -11.77
N ARG A 89 -15.37 -11.18 -10.99
CA ARG A 89 -15.18 -10.30 -9.83
C ARG A 89 -15.00 -8.86 -10.31
N LYS A 90 -15.72 -7.93 -9.70
CA LYS A 90 -15.55 -6.48 -9.87
C LYS A 90 -15.55 -5.80 -8.51
N PRO A 91 -14.98 -4.59 -8.36
CA PRO A 91 -15.12 -3.82 -7.14
C PRO A 91 -16.61 -3.58 -6.83
N SER A 92 -16.99 -3.77 -5.56
CA SER A 92 -18.36 -3.53 -5.10
C SER A 92 -18.67 -2.04 -5.03
N GLU A 93 -19.96 -1.69 -5.00
CA GLU A 93 -20.37 -0.31 -4.74
C GLU A 93 -19.84 0.17 -3.38
N GLY A 94 -19.31 1.40 -3.34
CA GLY A 94 -18.67 1.96 -2.15
C GLY A 94 -17.21 1.53 -1.92
N SER A 95 -16.68 0.60 -2.73
CA SER A 95 -15.25 0.25 -2.65
C SER A 95 -14.36 1.34 -3.23
N ILE A 96 -13.25 1.58 -2.54
CA ILE A 96 -12.21 2.52 -2.93
C ILE A 96 -11.16 1.76 -3.73
N LYS A 97 -11.06 2.06 -5.02
CA LYS A 97 -9.99 1.53 -5.87
C LYS A 97 -8.69 2.24 -5.57
N ILE A 98 -7.84 1.64 -4.73
CA ILE A 98 -6.51 2.15 -4.36
C ILE A 98 -5.63 2.27 -5.60
N PHE A 99 -5.54 1.19 -6.38
CA PHE A 99 -4.94 1.22 -7.70
C PHE A 99 -5.51 0.14 -8.61
N ASP A 100 -5.34 0.35 -9.91
CA ASP A 100 -5.73 -0.58 -10.96
C ASP A 100 -4.77 -0.48 -12.14
N MET A 101 -4.22 -1.63 -12.52
CA MET A 101 -3.35 -1.83 -13.66
C MET A 101 -4.04 -2.77 -14.63
N ASN A 102 -4.11 -2.36 -15.89
CA ASN A 102 -4.48 -3.21 -17.01
C ASN A 102 -3.51 -2.98 -18.17
N GLY A 103 -2.62 -3.95 -18.38
CA GLY A 103 -1.49 -3.87 -19.30
C GLY A 103 -0.53 -2.76 -18.92
N ALA A 104 -0.38 -1.77 -19.81
CA ALA A 104 0.47 -0.59 -19.60
C ALA A 104 -0.22 0.55 -18.83
N LYS A 105 -1.56 0.52 -18.73
CA LYS A 105 -2.33 1.58 -18.08
C LYS A 105 -2.36 1.33 -16.58
N ILE A 106 -1.89 2.30 -15.81
CA ILE A 106 -1.90 2.27 -14.35
C ILE A 106 -2.68 3.49 -13.87
N SER A 107 -3.60 3.25 -12.95
CA SER A 107 -4.40 4.28 -12.29
C SER A 107 -4.31 4.11 -10.78
N GLY A 108 -4.37 5.21 -10.04
CA GLY A 108 -4.33 5.24 -8.58
C GLY A 108 -5.34 6.23 -8.02
N THR A 109 -5.78 6.00 -6.79
CA THR A 109 -6.80 6.80 -6.09
C THR A 109 -6.30 8.22 -5.74
N THR A 110 -7.18 9.09 -5.24
CA THR A 110 -6.83 10.45 -4.79
C THR A 110 -6.52 10.48 -3.29
N ALA A 111 -5.88 11.56 -2.81
CA ALA A 111 -5.61 11.74 -1.38
C ALA A 111 -6.90 11.73 -0.54
N LYS A 112 -7.96 12.37 -1.05
CA LYS A 112 -9.27 12.43 -0.41
C LYS A 112 -9.83 11.04 -0.10
N ASN A 113 -9.65 10.08 -1.02
CA ASN A 113 -10.15 8.72 -0.80
C ASN A 113 -9.39 7.95 0.30
N TYR A 114 -8.26 8.46 0.81
CA TYR A 114 -7.62 7.90 1.99
C TYR A 114 -8.16 8.49 3.29
N GLU A 115 -8.84 9.63 3.25
CA GLU A 115 -9.46 10.24 4.44
C GLU A 115 -10.51 9.30 5.02
N ASP A 116 -11.33 8.67 4.18
CA ASP A 116 -12.33 7.67 4.62
C ASP A 116 -11.67 6.44 5.31
N ILE A 117 -10.50 6.02 4.81
CA ILE A 117 -9.74 4.90 5.38
C ILE A 117 -9.16 5.30 6.73
N GLU A 118 -8.61 6.51 6.82
CA GLU A 118 -8.06 7.06 8.05
C GLU A 118 -9.14 7.23 9.12
N GLU A 119 -10.29 7.81 8.75
CA GLU A 119 -11.42 8.02 9.64
C GLU A 119 -11.96 6.69 10.18
N SER A 120 -12.10 5.67 9.33
CA SER A 120 -12.54 4.33 9.77
C SER A 120 -11.57 3.68 10.77
N LEU A 121 -10.25 3.84 10.55
CA LEU A 121 -9.24 3.20 11.40
C LEU A 121 -8.97 3.98 12.68
N PHE A 122 -8.94 5.32 12.60
CA PHE A 122 -8.42 6.18 13.66
C PHE A 122 -9.45 7.16 14.23
N GLY A 123 -10.63 7.29 13.61
CA GLY A 123 -11.69 8.18 14.07
C GLY A 123 -11.41 9.65 13.81
N SER A 124 -10.42 9.94 12.96
CA SER A 124 -9.98 11.29 12.60
C SER A 124 -9.37 11.29 11.21
N THR A 125 -9.31 12.45 10.57
CA THR A 125 -8.61 12.66 9.29
C THR A 125 -7.45 13.64 9.46
N GLY A 126 -6.44 13.52 8.60
CA GLY A 126 -5.31 14.45 8.50
C GLY A 126 -4.18 14.22 9.51
N TRP A 127 -4.21 13.14 10.30
CA TRP A 127 -3.13 12.74 11.20
C TRP A 127 -1.98 12.07 10.43
N LEU A 128 -2.33 11.24 9.45
CA LEU A 128 -1.42 10.55 8.57
C LEU A 128 -1.46 11.18 7.18
N SER A 129 -0.29 11.29 6.57
CA SER A 129 -0.24 11.71 5.18
C SER A 129 -0.78 10.64 4.24
N PRO A 130 -1.26 11.04 3.05
CA PRO A 130 -1.74 10.09 2.04
C PRO A 130 -0.72 9.01 1.68
N LEU A 131 0.59 9.33 1.71
CA LEU A 131 1.64 8.35 1.44
C LEU A 131 1.77 7.30 2.57
N LYS A 132 1.65 7.72 3.84
CA LYS A 132 1.62 6.77 4.97
C LYS A 132 0.38 5.88 4.92
N LEU A 133 -0.78 6.44 4.58
CA LEU A 133 -2.02 5.70 4.41
C LEU A 133 -1.92 4.72 3.22
N PHE A 134 -1.29 5.11 2.12
CA PHE A 134 -1.00 4.21 1.01
C PHE A 134 -0.10 3.05 1.43
N HIS A 135 1.00 3.32 2.15
CA HIS A 135 1.87 2.25 2.66
C HIS A 135 1.14 1.31 3.62
N LEU A 136 0.32 1.85 4.52
CA LEU A 136 -0.50 1.07 5.44
C LEU A 136 -1.48 0.18 4.66
N ALA A 137 -2.15 0.73 3.65
CA ALA A 137 -3.06 -0.03 2.79
C ALA A 137 -2.31 -1.14 2.04
N CYS A 138 -1.17 -0.85 1.41
CA CYS A 138 -0.36 -1.86 0.73
C CYS A 138 0.08 -2.98 1.68
N ALA A 139 0.57 -2.63 2.87
CA ALA A 139 0.99 -3.62 3.87
C ALA A 139 -0.19 -4.48 4.35
N ALA A 140 -1.32 -3.85 4.69
CA ALA A 140 -2.51 -4.56 5.14
C ALA A 140 -3.12 -5.45 4.05
N GLY A 141 -3.12 -4.97 2.80
CA GLY A 141 -3.55 -5.72 1.62
C GLY A 141 -2.53 -6.73 1.10
N THR A 142 -1.38 -6.87 1.77
CA THR A 142 -0.26 -7.76 1.39
C THR A 142 0.29 -7.55 -0.01
N VAL A 143 0.21 -6.32 -0.50
CA VAL A 143 0.78 -5.89 -1.78
C VAL A 143 2.31 -5.93 -1.68
N MET A 144 2.95 -6.53 -2.67
CA MET A 144 4.40 -6.80 -2.78
C MET A 144 4.96 -7.78 -1.74
N LEU A 145 4.12 -8.40 -0.91
CA LEU A 145 4.57 -9.30 0.16
C LEU A 145 5.12 -10.62 -0.38
N TYR A 146 4.66 -11.06 -1.55
CA TYR A 146 4.97 -12.37 -2.12
C TYR A 146 5.97 -12.28 -3.27
N HIS A 147 6.77 -11.20 -3.31
CA HIS A 147 7.78 -10.94 -4.34
C HIS A 147 7.21 -10.82 -5.76
N GLU A 148 5.95 -10.44 -5.90
CA GLU A 148 5.37 -10.25 -7.22
C GLU A 148 6.01 -9.07 -7.99
N ASN A 149 6.06 -9.18 -9.32
CA ASN A 149 6.56 -8.11 -10.17
C ASN A 149 5.51 -7.01 -10.37
N ASN A 150 5.24 -6.23 -9.32
CA ASN A 150 4.27 -5.13 -9.33
C ASN A 150 4.84 -3.78 -8.84
N ALA A 151 6.16 -3.72 -8.58
CA ALA A 151 6.82 -2.54 -8.02
C ALA A 151 6.58 -1.27 -8.84
N GLY A 152 6.60 -1.36 -10.17
CA GLY A 152 6.33 -0.23 -11.06
C GLY A 152 4.90 0.32 -10.95
N THR A 153 3.92 -0.54 -10.65
CA THR A 153 2.53 -0.12 -10.41
C THR A 153 2.40 0.61 -9.09
N VAL A 154 2.96 0.04 -8.02
CA VAL A 154 2.96 0.63 -6.68
C VAL A 154 3.65 1.99 -6.69
N ALA A 155 4.77 2.10 -7.41
CA ALA A 155 5.48 3.36 -7.59
C ALA A 155 4.58 4.44 -8.22
N LYS A 156 4.00 4.15 -9.39
CA LYS A 156 3.16 5.13 -10.11
C LYS A 156 1.84 5.44 -9.41
N ALA A 157 1.25 4.47 -8.73
CA ALA A 157 -0.05 4.63 -8.11
C ALA A 157 -0.02 5.42 -6.79
N GLY A 158 1.09 5.33 -6.04
CA GLY A 158 1.21 5.97 -4.74
C GLY A 158 2.55 6.65 -4.48
N LEU A 159 3.69 5.95 -4.64
CA LEU A 159 4.99 6.51 -4.23
C LEU A 159 5.38 7.77 -4.99
N ASP A 160 5.11 7.82 -6.28
CA ASP A 160 5.37 8.99 -7.14
C ASP A 160 4.27 10.05 -7.02
N LYS A 161 3.11 9.66 -6.47
CA LYS A 161 1.90 10.49 -6.47
C LYS A 161 1.70 11.25 -5.16
N PHE A 162 2.02 10.62 -4.04
CA PHE A 162 1.76 11.15 -2.70
C PHE A 162 3.06 11.59 -2.03
N LYS A 163 2.91 12.51 -1.07
CA LYS A 163 3.99 13.09 -0.28
C LYS A 163 3.78 12.76 1.20
N PHE A 164 4.86 12.76 1.98
CA PHE A 164 4.81 12.46 3.40
C PHE A 164 4.23 13.58 4.25
N PHE A 165 4.26 14.84 3.81
CA PHE A 165 3.65 15.98 4.50
C PHE A 165 3.08 16.98 3.48
N GLN A 166 2.03 17.72 3.87
CA GLN A 166 1.54 18.84 3.06
C GLN A 166 2.64 19.90 2.96
N GLY A 167 3.12 20.16 1.75
CA GLY A 167 4.19 21.15 1.48
C GLY A 167 5.57 20.58 1.16
N GLU A 168 5.82 19.27 1.33
CA GLU A 168 7.11 18.68 0.95
C GLU A 168 7.24 18.46 -0.57
N SER A 169 8.48 18.44 -1.08
CA SER A 169 8.79 17.85 -2.38
C SER A 169 8.94 16.33 -2.22
N ASP A 170 8.84 15.57 -3.31
CA ASP A 170 8.96 14.10 -3.35
C ASP A 170 10.36 13.56 -2.97
N GLY A 171 11.22 14.38 -2.36
CA GLY A 171 12.55 14.02 -1.88
C GLY A 171 13.56 13.71 -2.98
N LYS A 172 13.15 13.45 -4.22
CA LYS A 172 14.02 13.02 -5.32
C LYS A 172 15.12 14.04 -5.64
N GLY A 173 14.81 15.33 -5.53
CA GLY A 173 15.81 16.41 -5.66
C GLY A 173 16.73 16.54 -4.46
N LYS A 174 16.20 16.33 -3.24
CA LYS A 174 16.95 16.48 -1.98
C LYS A 174 17.95 15.35 -1.76
N VAL A 175 17.65 14.12 -2.19
CA VAL A 175 18.60 12.99 -2.09
C VAL A 175 19.90 13.27 -2.85
N GLN A 176 19.85 13.91 -4.02
CA GLN A 176 21.07 14.28 -4.75
C GLN A 176 21.84 15.43 -4.09
N GLU A 177 21.15 16.40 -3.50
CA GLU A 177 21.78 17.49 -2.75
C GLU A 177 22.38 16.99 -1.43
N ASP A 178 21.66 16.13 -0.70
CA ASP A 178 22.12 15.50 0.54
C ASP A 178 23.30 14.56 0.28
N ILE A 179 23.30 13.79 -0.81
CA ILE A 179 24.46 12.97 -1.22
C ILE A 179 25.66 13.84 -1.57
N ARG A 180 25.46 14.98 -2.26
CA ARG A 180 26.54 15.94 -2.54
C ARG A 180 27.08 16.58 -1.25
N LEU A 181 26.19 16.97 -0.35
CA LEU A 181 26.54 17.56 0.94
C LEU A 181 27.32 16.56 1.81
N LEU A 182 26.89 15.29 1.81
CA LEU A 182 27.58 14.19 2.49
C LEU A 182 28.98 13.95 1.90
N ALA A 183 29.11 13.90 0.58
CA ALA A 183 30.40 13.73 -0.08
C ALA A 183 31.35 14.91 0.16
N ASP A 184 30.84 16.12 0.39
CA ASP A 184 31.63 17.30 0.70
C ASP A 184 31.99 17.40 2.19
N LEU A 185 31.19 16.82 3.09
CA LEU A 185 31.48 16.70 4.52
C LEU A 185 32.49 15.57 4.79
N GLU A 186 32.38 14.44 4.11
CA GLU A 186 33.34 13.32 4.19
C GLU A 186 34.74 13.71 3.70
N LYS A 187 34.86 14.71 2.82
CA LYS A 187 36.17 15.28 2.41
C LYS A 187 36.78 16.22 3.45
N LYS A 188 36.02 16.65 4.46
CA LYS A 188 36.43 17.66 5.46
C LYS A 188 36.72 17.08 6.84
N GLU A 189 36.36 15.83 7.11
CA GLU A 189 36.57 15.20 8.42
C GLU A 189 37.86 14.37 8.42
N ASP A 190 38.93 14.93 8.99
CA ASP A 190 40.23 14.27 9.22
C ASP A 190 40.40 13.75 10.68
N GLU A 191 39.33 13.72 11.48
CA GLU A 191 39.39 13.29 12.89
C GLU A 191 38.37 12.20 13.27
N PRO A 192 38.71 11.32 14.23
CA PRO A 192 37.92 10.14 14.56
C PRO A 192 36.71 10.52 15.43
N VAL A 193 35.59 10.83 14.79
CA VAL A 193 34.32 11.08 15.50
C VAL A 193 33.65 9.75 15.86
N CYS A 194 33.42 9.52 17.16
CA CYS A 194 32.87 8.28 17.71
C CYS A 194 31.39 8.03 17.37
N VAL A 195 30.69 9.00 16.76
CA VAL A 195 29.33 8.83 16.22
C VAL A 195 29.25 9.52 14.86
N PRO A 196 29.05 8.78 13.75
CA PRO A 196 28.99 9.40 12.43
C PRO A 196 27.78 10.34 12.34
N SER A 197 28.03 11.56 11.85
CA SER A 197 27.07 12.67 11.72
C SER A 197 25.75 12.29 11.02
N ARG A 198 25.74 11.21 10.23
CA ARG A 198 24.55 10.59 9.65
C ARG A 198 23.47 10.20 10.67
N LEU A 199 23.86 9.84 11.91
CA LEU A 199 22.94 9.46 12.97
C LEU A 199 22.31 10.68 13.68
N LEU A 200 22.92 11.86 13.57
CA LEU A 200 22.42 13.10 14.16
C LEU A 200 21.41 13.83 13.25
N LEU A 201 21.46 13.61 11.93
CA LEU A 201 20.54 14.22 10.96
C LEU A 201 19.10 13.68 11.06
N LEU A 202 18.92 12.43 11.52
CA LEU A 202 17.61 11.87 11.82
C LEU A 202 16.98 12.46 13.10
N ALA A 203 17.75 13.18 13.92
CA ALA A 203 17.35 13.67 15.23
C ALA A 203 17.05 15.18 15.28
N LYS A 204 17.13 15.92 14.16
CA LYS A 204 16.89 17.37 14.20
C LYS A 204 15.40 17.71 14.23
N GLN A 205 14.92 17.89 15.46
CA GLN A 205 13.74 18.67 15.82
C GLN A 205 13.74 20.05 15.14
N SER A 206 12.53 20.49 14.81
CA SER A 206 12.16 21.85 14.44
C SER A 206 12.83 22.91 15.31
N GLY A 207 13.41 23.91 14.63
CA GLY A 207 13.84 25.21 15.12
C GLY A 207 13.85 26.18 13.95
#